data_AF-A0A7V9CH06-F1
#
_entry.id   AF-A0A7V9CH06-F1
#
_cell.length_a   1.000
_cell.length_b   1.000
_cell.length_c   1.000
_cell.angle_alpha   90.00
_cell.angle_beta   90.00
_cell.angle_gamma   90.00
#
_symmetry.space_group_name_H-M   'P 1'
#
loop_
_entity.id
_entity.type
_entity.pdbx_description
1 polymer ?
#
loop_
_entity_poly.entity_id
_entity_poly.type
_entity_poly.pdbx_seq_one_letter_code
_entity_poly.pdbx_strand_id
1 'polypeptide(L)' 'MKTWQEMMDHYYPNSAWLCLNRDVFDRLCEYKLRNRLPTWERALEHALDAVEENVP' A
#
# COMPACT_ATOMS: atom_id res chain seq x y z
N MET A 1 8.61 -12.60 18.16
CA MET A 1 7.29 -13.17 18.48
C MET A 1 6.55 -13.34 17.15
N LYS A 2 6.46 -14.55 16.60
CA LYS A 2 6.05 -14.82 15.20
C LYS A 2 4.55 -15.11 15.00
N THR A 3 3.80 -15.23 16.08
CA THR A 3 2.43 -15.75 16.08
C THR A 3 1.45 -14.96 15.21
N TRP A 4 1.67 -13.65 15.06
CA TRP A 4 0.81 -12.80 14.25
C TRP A 4 1.10 -12.89 12.74
N GLN A 5 2.36 -13.12 12.34
CA GLN A 5 2.70 -13.35 10.93
C GLN A 5 2.12 -14.69 10.44
N GLU A 6 2.24 -15.75 11.25
CA GLU A 6 1.71 -17.08 10.91
C GLU A 6 0.17 -17.07 10.77
N MET A 7 -0.54 -16.29 11.59
CA MET A 7 -1.98 -16.10 11.43
C MET A 7 -2.30 -15.30 10.16
N MET A 8 -1.55 -14.23 9.87
CA MET A 8 -1.78 -13.43 8.68
C MET A 8 -1.52 -14.21 7.39
N ASP A 9 -0.46 -15.03 7.33
CA ASP A 9 -0.16 -15.92 6.20
C ASP A 9 -1.29 -16.94 5.97
N HIS A 10 -1.96 -17.39 7.03
CA HIS A 10 -3.08 -18.32 6.92
C HIS A 10 -4.35 -17.66 6.37
N TYR A 11 -4.65 -16.43 6.78
CA TYR A 11 -5.86 -15.72 6.34
C TYR A 11 -5.69 -14.99 5.01
N TYR A 12 -4.46 -14.57 4.66
CA TYR A 12 -4.17 -13.76 3.47
C TYR A 12 -2.89 -14.22 2.75
N PRO A 13 -2.88 -15.42 2.16
CA PRO A 13 -1.66 -16.05 1.64
C PRO A 13 -0.99 -15.31 0.46
N ASN A 14 -1.69 -14.40 -0.22
CA ASN A 14 -1.16 -13.62 -1.35
C ASN A 14 -1.05 -12.12 -1.05
N SER A 15 -1.23 -11.70 0.20
CA SER A 15 -1.18 -10.28 0.57
C SER A 15 -0.05 -10.01 1.55
N ALA A 16 0.77 -9.00 1.25
CA ALA A 16 1.74 -8.50 2.21
C ALA A 16 1.06 -7.58 3.22
N TRP A 17 1.40 -7.70 4.50
CA TRP A 17 0.99 -6.74 5.51
C TRP A 17 2.02 -5.61 5.63
N LEU A 18 1.57 -4.37 5.42
CA LEU A 18 2.41 -3.18 5.55
C LEU A 18 1.93 -2.32 6.72
N CYS A 19 2.75 -2.23 7.77
CA CYS A 19 2.52 -1.28 8.84
C CYS A 19 3.03 0.10 8.40
N LEU A 20 2.11 1.05 8.26
CA LEU A 20 2.42 2.43 7.90
C LEU A 20 2.21 3.37 9.09
N ASN A 21 3.02 4.43 9.15
CA ASN A 21 2.71 5.55 10.03
C ASN A 21 1.40 6.20 9.59
N ARG A 22 0.60 6.67 10.56
CA ARG A 22 -0.71 7.29 10.32
C ARG A 22 -0.64 8.48 9.36
N ASP A 23 0.38 9.33 9.50
CA ASP A 23 0.54 10.50 8.64
C ASP A 23 0.84 10.11 7.19
N VAL A 24 1.57 9.00 6.99
CA VAL A 24 1.85 8.45 5.66
C VAL A 24 0.57 7.89 5.05
N PHE A 25 -0.23 7.19 5.85
CA PHE A 25 -1.51 6.64 5.40
C PHE A 25 -2.49 7.74 4.98
N ASP A 26 -2.58 8.84 5.73
CA ASP A 26 -3.47 9.96 5.42
C ASP A 26 -3.08 10.62 4.08
N ARG A 27 -1.77 10.83 3.85
CA ARG A 27 -1.26 11.31 2.56
C ARG A 27 -1.57 10.35 1.41
N LEU A 28 -1.47 9.04 1.65
CA LEU A 28 -1.82 8.02 0.65
C LEU A 28 -3.33 8.03 0.35
N CYS A 29 -4.16 8.29 1.36
CA CYS A 29 -5.61 8.47 1.24
C CYS A 29 -5.95 9.66 0.33
N GLU A 30 -5.34 10.81 0.59
CA GLU A 30 -5.50 12.01 -0.25
C GLU A 30 -5.04 11.75 -1.70
N TYR A 31 -3.91 11.06 -1.86
CA TYR A 31 -3.40 10.67 -3.18
C TYR A 31 -4.40 9.78 -3.93
N LYS A 32 -4.96 8.76 -3.26
CA LYS A 32 -5.96 7.85 -3.84
C LYS A 32 -7.20 8.62 -4.30
N LEU A 33 -7.70 9.54 -3.48
CA LEU A 33 -8.86 10.37 -3.79
C LEU A 33 -8.60 11.30 -4.98
N ARG A 34 -7.46 11.98 -4.98
CA ARG A 34 -7.06 12.91 -6.06
C ARG A 34 -6.96 12.21 -7.41
N ASN A 35 -6.45 10.99 -7.44
CA ASN A 35 -6.31 10.18 -8.64
C ASN A 35 -7.53 9.28 -8.93
N ARG A 36 -8.60 9.37 -8.12
CA ARG A 36 -9.84 8.56 -8.22
C ARG A 36 -9.60 7.05 -8.32
N LEU A 37 -8.61 6.56 -7.56
CA LEU A 37 -8.19 5.17 -7.63
C LEU A 37 -9.12 4.30 -6.77
N PRO A 38 -9.69 3.22 -7.34
CA PRO A 38 -10.74 2.44 -6.69
C PRO A 38 -10.22 1.49 -5.60
N THR A 39 -8.94 1.12 -5.66
CA THR A 39 -8.31 0.20 -4.70
C THR A 39 -6.99 0.75 -4.19
N TRP A 40 -6.54 0.23 -3.05
CA TRP A 40 -5.22 0.57 -2.49
C TRP A 40 -4.08 -0.01 -3.33
N GLU A 41 -4.24 -1.19 -3.92
CA GLU A 41 -3.27 -1.74 -4.88
C GLU A 41 -3.05 -0.77 -6.05
N ARG A 42 -4.13 -0.25 -6.64
CA ARG A 42 -4.02 0.76 -7.72
C ARG A 42 -3.35 2.04 -7.25
N ALA A 43 -3.61 2.48 -6.02
CA ALA A 43 -2.94 3.65 -5.44
C ALA A 43 -1.44 3.45 -5.29
N LEU A 44 -1.01 2.24 -4.87
CA LEU A 44 0.39 1.89 -4.69
C LEU A 44 1.10 1.70 -6.04
N GLU A 45 0.50 0.95 -6.98
CA GLU A 45 1.02 0.78 -8.35
C GLU A 45 1.23 2.15 -9.01
N HIS A 46 0.20 3.00 -9.01
CA HIS A 46 0.29 4.33 -9.61
C HIS A 46 1.31 5.24 -8.91
N ALA A 47 1.50 5.09 -7.60
CA ALA A 47 2.53 5.83 -6.87
C ALA A 47 3.95 5.36 -7.22
N LEU A 48 4.14 4.06 -7.47
CA LEU A 48 5.42 3.47 -7.89
C LEU A 48 5.76 3.86 -9.33
N ASP A 49 4.81 3.75 -10.25
CA ASP A 49 4.98 4.16 -11.65
C ASP A 49 5.37 5.64 -11.76
N ALA A 50 4.73 6.50 -10.96
CA ALA A 50 5.04 7.93 -10.91
C ALA A 50 6.46 8.24 -10.38
N VAL A 51 7.06 7.33 -9.60
CA VAL A 51 8.45 7.46 -9.14
C VAL A 51 9.41 6.96 -10.22
N GLU A 52 9.10 5.84 -10.89
CA GLU A 52 9.92 5.30 -11.99
C GLU A 52 10.03 6.27 -13.17
N GLU A 53 8.95 6.99 -13.52
CA GLU A 53 9.00 8.03 -14.56
C GLU A 53 9.90 9.23 -14.18
N ASN A 54 10.22 9.39 -12.89
CA ASN A 54 11.09 10.45 -12.38
C ASN A 54 12.56 10.02 -12.21
N VAL A 55 12.91 8.79 -12.60
CA VAL A 55 14.31 8.31 -12.60
C VAL A 55 14.89 8.52 -14.01
N PRO A 56 15.81 9.48 -14.21
CA PRO A 56 16.45 9.73 -15.51
C PRO A 56 17.44 8.62 -15.93
#